data_AF-A0A0P7BTF6-F1
#
_entry.id   AF-A0A0P7BTF6-F1
#
_cell.length_a   1.000
_cell.length_b   1.000
_cell.length_c   1.000
_cell.angle_alpha   90.00
_cell.angle_beta   90.00
_cell.angle_gamma   90.00
#
_symmetry.space_group_name_H-M   'P 1'
#
loop_
_entity.id
_entity.type
_entity.pdbx_description
1 polymer ?
#
loop_
_entity_poly.entity_id
_entity_poly.type
_entity_poly.pdbx_seq_one_letter_code
_entity_poly.pdbx_strand_id
1 'polypeptide(L)'
;MIFPLHFETYPELMPLREVSQKLADRKDWPALYDLEKLRNIVVPVYAASYVDDMYVDYEFAKDTARLVKGTKVFETNAMYHSALRAKSEDVLQNLFSLRDDVMD
;
A
#
# COMPACT_ATOMS: atom_id res chain seq x y z
N MET A 1 -4.52 -3.90 11.22
CA MET A 1 -3.87 -3.17 12.32
C MET A 1 -4.93 -2.89 13.38
N ILE A 2 -4.64 -3.13 14.65
CA ILE A 2 -5.54 -2.79 15.77
C ILE A 2 -4.85 -1.70 16.57
N PHE A 3 -5.57 -0.61 16.86
CA PHE A 3 -5.09 0.47 17.72
C PHE A 3 -5.83 0.38 19.06
N PRO A 4 -5.19 -0.14 20.13
CA PRO A 4 -5.86 -0.36 21.42
C PRO A 4 -6.53 0.89 21.98
N LEU A 5 -5.91 2.07 21.78
CA LEU A 5 -6.43 3.36 22.22
C LEU A 5 -7.88 3.63 21.75
N HIS A 6 -8.26 3.18 20.54
CA HIS A 6 -9.63 3.37 20.04
C HIS A 6 -10.65 2.66 20.94
N PHE A 7 -10.30 1.50 21.50
CA PHE A 7 -11.17 0.71 22.38
C PHE A 7 -11.18 1.22 23.83
N GLU A 8 -10.37 2.24 24.14
CA GLU A 8 -10.34 2.95 25.42
C GLU A 8 -11.01 4.32 25.34
N THR A 9 -11.16 4.85 24.11
CA THR A 9 -11.64 6.22 23.88
C THR A 9 -13.08 6.26 23.36
N TYR A 10 -13.44 5.34 22.47
CA TYR A 10 -14.76 5.31 21.84
C TYR A 10 -15.73 4.41 22.64
N PRO A 11 -16.79 4.95 23.27
CA PRO A 11 -17.70 4.19 24.12
C PRO A 11 -18.33 2.98 23.43
N GLU A 12 -18.65 3.10 22.14
CA GLU A 12 -19.20 2.04 21.31
C GLU A 12 -18.21 0.88 21.07
N LEU A 13 -16.90 1.14 21.19
CA LEU A 13 -15.84 0.14 21.02
C LEU A 13 -15.37 -0.47 22.35
N MET A 14 -15.58 0.21 23.48
CA MET A 14 -15.17 -0.29 24.80
C MET A 14 -15.59 -1.73 25.13
N PRO A 15 -16.81 -2.20 24.76
CA PRO A 15 -17.20 -3.59 25.01
C PRO A 15 -16.28 -4.63 24.35
N LEU A 16 -15.53 -4.24 23.32
CA LEU A 16 -14.63 -5.11 22.56
C LEU A 16 -13.16 -5.04 23.03
N ARG A 17 -12.85 -4.24 24.07
CA ARG A 17 -11.47 -3.96 24.50
C ARG A 17 -10.62 -5.21 24.77
N GLU A 18 -11.18 -6.20 25.47
CA GLU A 18 -10.42 -7.43 25.77
C GLU A 18 -10.07 -8.21 24.49
N VAL A 19 -10.98 -8.25 23.52
CA VAL A 19 -10.77 -8.96 22.25
C VAL A 19 -9.79 -8.18 21.38
N SER A 20 -9.91 -6.86 21.32
CA SER A 20 -8.96 -6.02 20.58
C SER A 20 -7.55 -6.12 21.15
N GLN A 21 -7.40 -6.17 22.47
CA GLN A 21 -6.09 -6.32 23.11
C GLN A 21 -5.43 -7.66 22.73
N LYS A 22 -6.18 -8.77 22.75
CA LYS A 22 -5.67 -10.07 22.29
C LYS A 22 -5.18 -10.04 20.85
N LEU A 23 -5.88 -9.32 19.97
CA LEU A 23 -5.47 -9.15 18.57
C LEU A 23 -4.25 -8.24 18.42
N ALA A 24 -4.17 -7.17 19.22
CA ALA A 24 -3.04 -6.23 19.20
C ALA A 24 -1.74 -6.86 19.74
N ASP A 25 -1.84 -7.70 20.76
CA ASP A 25 -0.70 -8.40 21.36
C ASP A 25 -0.21 -9.60 20.55
N ARG A 26 -0.96 -9.98 19.51
CA ARG A 26 -0.60 -11.10 18.66
C ARG A 26 0.63 -10.76 17.80
N LYS A 27 1.75 -11.45 18.05
CA LYS A 27 3.04 -11.24 17.37
C LYS A 27 3.44 -12.35 16.40
N ASP A 28 2.76 -13.49 16.44
CA ASP A 28 3.07 -14.71 15.68
C ASP A 28 2.45 -14.71 14.28
N TRP A 29 2.20 -13.53 13.69
CA TRP A 29 1.72 -13.46 12.31
C TRP A 29 2.78 -14.03 11.37
N PRO A 30 2.42 -15.01 10.52
CA PRO A 30 3.36 -15.49 9.53
C PRO A 30 3.71 -14.37 8.55
N ALA A 31 4.89 -14.45 7.94
CA ALA A 31 5.22 -13.57 6.83
C ALA A 31 4.15 -13.74 5.72
N LEU A 32 3.51 -12.64 5.34
CA LEU A 32 2.51 -12.65 4.26
C LEU A 32 3.16 -12.81 2.88
N TYR A 33 4.40 -12.32 2.74
CA TYR A 33 5.12 -12.30 1.47
C TYR A 33 6.53 -12.86 1.64
N ASP A 34 6.99 -13.55 0.61
CA ASP A 34 8.37 -13.98 0.45
C ASP A 34 9.16 -12.85 -0.24
N LEU A 35 9.94 -12.10 0.56
CA LEU A 35 10.66 -10.92 0.06
C LEU A 35 11.74 -11.30 -0.96
N GLU A 36 12.37 -12.47 -0.84
CA GLU A 36 13.37 -12.93 -1.80
C GLU A 36 12.72 -13.27 -3.14
N LYS A 37 11.52 -13.85 -3.13
CA LYS A 37 10.75 -14.01 -4.38
C LYS A 37 10.39 -12.67 -5.00
N LEU A 38 9.95 -11.69 -4.21
CA LEU A 38 9.61 -10.34 -4.70
C LEU A 38 10.81 -9.62 -5.32
N ARG A 39 12.01 -9.76 -4.74
CA ARG A 39 13.26 -9.22 -5.30
C ARG A 39 13.69 -9.88 -6.61
N ASN A 40 13.21 -11.09 -6.89
CA ASN A 40 13.66 -11.90 -8.02
C ASN A 40 12.56 -12.15 -9.07
N ILE A 41 11.45 -11.42 -9.01
CA ILE A 41 10.44 -11.50 -10.07
C ILE A 41 11.04 -11.05 -11.41
N VAL A 42 10.54 -11.64 -12.49
CA VAL A 42 10.95 -11.32 -13.88
C VAL A 42 9.83 -10.66 -14.68
N VAL A 43 8.62 -10.60 -14.11
CA VAL A 43 7.49 -9.91 -14.72
C VAL A 43 7.60 -8.41 -14.42
N PRO A 44 7.34 -7.53 -15.40
CA PRO A 44 7.36 -6.09 -15.16
C PRO A 44 6.19 -5.69 -14.25
N VAL A 45 6.42 -4.70 -13.40
CA VAL A 45 5.41 -4.15 -12.47
C VAL A 45 5.26 -2.66 -12.73
N TYR A 46 4.03 -2.21 -12.92
CA TYR A 46 3.70 -0.80 -13.10
C TYR A 46 2.76 -0.39 -11.98
N ALA A 47 3.17 0.61 -11.20
CA ALA A 47 2.45 1.05 -10.01
C ALA A 47 2.08 2.53 -10.10
N ALA A 48 0.96 2.90 -9.47
CA ALA A 48 0.62 4.29 -9.20
C ALA A 48 0.79 4.54 -7.70
N SER A 49 1.49 5.61 -7.33
CA SER A 49 1.70 6.01 -5.94
C SER A 49 1.30 7.47 -5.78
N TYR A 50 0.56 7.75 -4.71
CA TYR A 50 0.04 9.08 -4.43
C TYR A 50 0.78 9.66 -3.24
N VAL A 51 1.44 10.81 -3.44
CA VAL A 51 2.35 11.41 -2.44
C VAL A 51 1.63 11.74 -1.14
N ASP A 52 0.42 12.30 -1.26
CA ASP A 52 -0.40 12.74 -0.12
C ASP A 52 -1.56 11.76 0.18
N ASP A 53 -1.34 10.46 -0.01
CA ASP A 53 -2.35 9.44 0.30
C ASP A 53 -2.62 9.36 1.81
N MET A 54 -3.91 9.41 2.19
CA MET A 54 -4.32 9.35 3.59
C MET A 54 -4.30 7.95 4.22
N TYR A 55 -4.20 6.89 3.40
CA TYR A 55 -4.29 5.49 3.84
C TYR A 55 -2.97 4.73 3.70
N VAL A 56 -2.17 5.06 2.68
CA VAL A 56 -0.90 4.37 2.40
C VAL A 56 0.23 5.39 2.48
N ASP A 57 1.11 5.25 3.46
CA ASP A 57 2.27 6.13 3.59
C ASP A 57 3.18 6.03 2.35
N TYR A 58 3.59 7.20 1.86
CA TYR A 58 4.37 7.32 0.63
C TYR A 58 5.75 6.66 0.72
N GLU A 59 6.44 6.76 1.86
CA GLU A 59 7.76 6.16 2.01
C GLU A 59 7.66 4.62 2.08
N PHE A 60 6.62 4.08 2.71
CA PHE A 60 6.37 2.63 2.67
C PHE A 60 6.06 2.12 1.26
N ALA A 61 5.30 2.89 0.46
CA ALA A 61 5.05 2.57 -0.94
C ALA A 61 6.35 2.56 -1.75
N LYS A 62 7.22 3.58 -1.57
CA LYS A 62 8.52 3.68 -2.23
C LYS A 62 9.47 2.55 -1.84
N ASP A 63 9.55 2.21 -0.56
CA ASP A 63 10.40 1.11 -0.10
C ASP A 63 9.96 -0.23 -0.71
N THR A 64 8.65 -0.43 -0.87
CA THR A 64 8.10 -1.61 -1.56
C THR A 64 8.49 -1.60 -3.04
N ALA A 65 8.32 -0.48 -3.74
CA ALA A 65 8.67 -0.36 -5.15
C ALA A 65 10.18 -0.59 -5.41
N ARG A 66 11.05 -0.13 -4.49
CA ARG A 66 12.51 -0.41 -4.55
C ARG A 66 12.84 -1.88 -4.28
N LEU A 67 12.07 -2.55 -3.44
CA LEU A 67 12.28 -3.95 -3.08
C LEU A 67 11.83 -4.90 -4.20
N VAL A 68 10.71 -4.61 -4.85
CA VAL A 68 10.14 -5.45 -5.91
C VAL A 68 10.82 -5.13 -7.24
N LYS A 69 11.59 -6.08 -7.76
CA LYS A 69 12.40 -5.88 -8.98
C LYS A 69 11.52 -5.58 -10.20
N GLY A 70 11.96 -4.61 -11.01
CA GLY A 70 11.27 -4.24 -12.25
C GLY A 70 10.02 -3.38 -12.04
N THR A 71 9.85 -2.80 -10.84
CA THR A 71 8.76 -1.86 -10.58
C THR A 71 9.08 -0.48 -11.18
N LYS A 72 8.25 -0.01 -12.12
CA LYS A 72 8.20 1.39 -12.55
C LYS A 72 6.99 2.06 -11.88
N VAL A 73 7.15 3.28 -11.37
CA VAL A 73 6.12 3.96 -10.58
C VAL A 73 5.73 5.28 -11.24
N PHE A 74 4.43 5.50 -11.39
CA PHE A 74 3.84 6.81 -11.64
C PHE A 74 3.54 7.44 -10.28
N GLU A 75 4.38 8.38 -9.86
CA GLU A 75 4.24 9.10 -8.60
C GLU A 75 3.57 10.46 -8.85
N THR A 76 2.55 10.81 -8.05
CA THR A 76 1.85 12.08 -8.21
C THR A 76 1.28 12.62 -6.90
N ASN A 77 1.29 13.94 -6.74
CA ASN A 77 0.60 14.67 -5.67
C ASN A 77 -0.74 15.30 -6.15
N ALA A 78 -1.14 15.06 -7.40
CA ALA A 78 -2.38 15.61 -7.97
C ALA A 78 -3.60 14.68 -7.81
N MET A 79 -3.39 13.55 -7.13
CA MET A 79 -4.34 12.46 -6.95
C MET A 79 -4.20 11.88 -5.55
N TYR A 80 -5.24 11.19 -5.10
CA TYR A 80 -5.31 10.55 -3.79
C TYR A 80 -5.77 9.11 -3.95
N HIS A 81 -5.85 8.36 -2.85
CA HIS A 81 -6.22 6.95 -2.78
C HIS A 81 -7.35 6.49 -3.72
N SER A 82 -8.39 7.30 -3.89
CA SER A 82 -9.56 6.95 -4.70
C SER A 82 -9.40 7.20 -6.20
N ALA A 83 -8.22 7.60 -6.68
CA ALA A 83 -8.02 8.08 -8.04
C ALA A 83 -8.30 7.04 -9.12
N LEU A 84 -8.06 5.74 -8.87
CA LEU A 84 -8.45 4.71 -9.83
C LEU A 84 -9.97 4.73 -10.11
N ARG A 85 -10.81 5.15 -9.16
CA ARG A 85 -12.25 5.30 -9.34
C ARG A 85 -12.64 6.71 -9.82
N ALA A 86 -11.99 7.74 -9.28
CA ALA A 86 -12.37 9.14 -9.53
C ALA A 86 -11.77 9.73 -10.82
N LYS A 87 -10.63 9.20 -11.26
CA LYS A 87 -9.82 9.66 -12.40
C LYS A 87 -9.24 8.45 -13.15
N SER A 88 -10.06 7.45 -13.44
CA SER A 88 -9.61 6.16 -13.98
C SER A 88 -8.82 6.31 -15.28
N GLU A 89 -9.27 7.20 -16.16
CA GLU A 89 -8.62 7.47 -17.45
C GLU A 89 -7.17 7.95 -17.25
N ASP A 90 -6.96 8.99 -16.43
CA ASP A 90 -5.63 9.52 -16.14
C ASP A 90 -4.71 8.45 -15.51
N VAL A 91 -5.23 7.69 -14.54
CA VAL A 91 -4.43 6.65 -13.85
C VAL A 91 -4.02 5.55 -14.82
N LEU A 92 -4.97 5.01 -15.60
CA LEU A 92 -4.69 3.94 -16.54
C LEU A 92 -3.79 4.40 -17.69
N GLN A 93 -3.97 5.63 -18.18
CA GLN A 93 -3.11 6.20 -19.20
C GLN A 93 -1.66 6.28 -18.74
N ASN A 94 -1.40 6.78 -17.52
CA ASN A 94 -0.04 6.84 -16.99
C ASN A 94 0.57 5.44 -16.79
N LEU A 95 -0.21 4.48 -16.29
CA LEU A 95 0.26 3.09 -16.14
C LEU A 95 0.59 2.44 -17.49
N PHE A 96 -0.22 2.66 -18.53
CA PHE A 96 0.07 2.15 -19.86
C PHE A 96 1.24 2.86 -20.53
N SER A 97 1.40 4.16 -20.31
CA SER A 97 2.60 4.87 -20.75
C SER A 97 3.87 4.27 -20.15
N LEU A 98 3.88 3.91 -18.87
CA LEU A 98 5.03 3.21 -18.26
C LEU A 98 5.30 1.84 -18.88
N ARG A 99 4.23 1.12 -19.28
CA ARG A 99 4.34 -0.19 -19.95
C ARG A 99 4.90 -0.06 -21.36
N ASP A 100 4.46 0.95 -22.08
CA ASP A 100 4.80 1.16 -23.48
C ASP A 100 6.14 1.91 -23.63
N ASP A 101 6.69 2.42 -22.53
CA ASP A 101 8.05 2.97 -22.47
C ASP A 101 9.10 1.83 -22.62
N VAL A 102 9.61 1.72 -23.84
CA VAL A 102 10.61 0.72 -24.27
C VAL A 102 12.04 1.04 -23.82
N MET A 103 12.25 2.15 -23.12
CA MET A 103 13.55 2.52 -22.60
C MET A 103 13.67 2.07 -21.13
N ASP A 104 14.70 1.27 -20.84
CA ASP A 104 15.17 0.94 -19.49
C ASP A 104 16.53 1.62 -19.24
#